data_AF-A0A2V8C1Z5-F1
#
_entry.id   AF-A0A2V8C1Z5-F1
#
_cell.length_a   1.000
_cell.length_b   1.000
_cell.length_c   1.000
_cell.angle_alpha   90.00
_cell.angle_beta   90.00
_cell.angle_gamma   90.00
#
_symmetry.space_group_name_H-M   'P 1'
#
loop_
_entity.id
_entity.type
_entity.pdbx_description
1 polymer ?
#
loop_
_entity_poly.entity_id
_entity_poly.type
_entity_poly.pdbx_seq_one_letter_code
_entity_poly.pdbx_strand_id
1 'polypeptide(L)'
;LSIDGLPLTKPPYSRLTAVNMNTGTRVWSVPNGDGPRNHALLKDLNLGPLGNPGRPVALVTKTLLFVGDSSDVVFGRGGIYGPAKLRAYDKATGQVIAETELPVGTTGGPITYVAGGRQYIVVPIGGKGYGAGWVAFAVAPGSESISLTSLTPAPRVGNGVTPAIYTDAQARRGEAIFQKSCATCHSQGGWGPPLRGNAFWSSWDGKPVRSLYSTIISLMPPDEPGSLTERTVVDTVVYILKMNRLPAGDKEVKTAGDLNGIELRRPEP
;
A
#
# COMPACT_ATOMS: atom_id res chain seq x y z
N LEU A 1 -15.44 -9.16 -16.58
CA LEU A 1 -16.03 -10.50 -16.68
C LEU A 1 -15.88 -11.15 -15.33
N SER A 2 -16.82 -10.84 -14.45
CA SER A 2 -16.97 -11.43 -13.13
C SER A 2 -18.45 -11.54 -12.82
N ILE A 3 -18.83 -12.56 -12.06
CA ILE A 3 -20.19 -12.72 -11.52
C ILE A 3 -20.03 -12.59 -10.01
N ASP A 4 -20.70 -11.60 -9.40
CA ASP A 4 -20.62 -11.30 -7.97
C ASP A 4 -19.17 -11.17 -7.44
N GLY A 5 -18.27 -10.59 -8.23
CA GLY A 5 -16.86 -10.42 -7.87
C GLY A 5 -15.99 -11.67 -8.05
N LEU A 6 -16.55 -12.80 -8.48
CA LEU A 6 -15.80 -14.01 -8.86
C LEU A 6 -15.33 -13.95 -10.31
N PRO A 7 -14.07 -14.32 -10.62
CA PRO A 7 -13.61 -14.39 -12.00
C PRO A 7 -14.29 -15.54 -12.73
N LEU A 8 -14.67 -15.31 -14.00
CA LEU A 8 -15.34 -16.33 -14.84
C LEU A 8 -14.39 -17.47 -15.26
N THR A 9 -13.08 -17.24 -15.22
CA THR A 9 -12.06 -18.23 -15.61
C THR A 9 -11.85 -19.27 -14.52
N LYS A 10 -11.43 -20.49 -14.89
CA LYS A 10 -11.07 -21.53 -13.91
C LYS A 10 -9.78 -21.14 -13.13
N PRO A 11 -9.74 -21.31 -11.79
CA PRO A 11 -8.53 -21.11 -10.99
C PRO A 11 -7.43 -22.17 -11.29
N PRO A 12 -6.16 -21.94 -10.90
CA PRO A 12 -5.70 -20.82 -10.08
C PRO A 12 -5.59 -19.50 -10.84
N TYR A 13 -5.99 -18.39 -10.22
CA TYR A 13 -5.95 -17.05 -10.80
C TYR A 13 -4.55 -16.43 -10.82
N SER A 14 -3.66 -16.96 -9.98
CA SER A 14 -2.21 -16.77 -10.07
C SER A 14 -1.51 -18.01 -9.52
N ARG A 15 -0.40 -18.40 -10.15
CA ARG A 15 0.38 -19.57 -9.76
C ARG A 15 1.87 -19.32 -9.92
N LEU A 16 2.64 -19.99 -9.07
CA LEU A 16 4.06 -20.18 -9.19
C LEU A 16 4.32 -21.55 -9.81
N THR A 17 5.29 -21.64 -10.71
CA THR A 17 5.65 -22.90 -11.38
C THR A 17 7.16 -23.01 -11.41
N ALA A 18 7.69 -24.07 -10.79
CA ALA A 18 9.10 -24.41 -10.94
C ALA A 18 9.28 -25.37 -12.12
N VAL A 19 10.23 -25.02 -12.98
CA VAL A 19 10.64 -25.83 -14.14
C VAL A 19 12.09 -26.19 -13.95
N ASN A 20 12.42 -27.46 -14.14
CA ASN A 20 13.79 -27.91 -14.21
C ASN A 20 14.34 -27.54 -15.59
N MET A 21 15.35 -26.66 -15.61
CA MET A 21 15.90 -26.12 -16.85
C MET A 21 16.76 -27.13 -17.64
N ASN A 22 17.22 -28.21 -17.00
CA ASN A 22 17.97 -29.27 -17.70
C ASN A 22 17.03 -30.22 -18.46
N THR A 23 15.84 -30.49 -17.91
CA THR A 23 14.90 -31.48 -18.46
C THR A 23 13.69 -30.84 -19.14
N GLY A 24 13.44 -29.55 -18.91
CA GLY A 24 12.22 -28.85 -19.34
C GLY A 24 10.96 -29.27 -18.57
N THR A 25 11.07 -30.10 -17.53
CA THR A 25 9.91 -30.63 -16.82
C THR A 25 9.47 -29.73 -15.68
N ARG A 26 8.15 -29.69 -15.43
CA ARG A 26 7.60 -28.99 -14.27
C ARG A 26 7.85 -29.81 -13.00
N VAL A 27 8.54 -29.23 -12.04
CA VAL A 27 8.81 -29.84 -10.72
C VAL A 27 7.59 -29.71 -9.82
N TRP A 28 7.04 -28.50 -9.71
CA TRP A 28 5.84 -28.22 -8.94
C TRP A 28 5.09 -27.01 -9.50
N SER A 29 3.82 -26.87 -9.10
CA SER A 29 3.02 -25.68 -9.37
C SER A 29 2.05 -25.46 -8.22
N VAL A 30 2.07 -24.27 -7.63
CA VAL A 30 1.23 -23.89 -6.49
C VAL A 30 0.53 -22.54 -6.75
N PRO A 31 -0.70 -22.32 -6.23
CA PRO A 31 -1.34 -21.02 -6.28
C PRO A 31 -0.58 -19.95 -5.46
N ASN A 32 -0.58 -18.69 -5.92
CA ASN A 32 -0.08 -17.57 -5.13
C ASN A 32 -1.23 -16.80 -4.48
N GLY A 33 -1.50 -17.09 -3.20
CA GLY A 33 -2.59 -16.49 -2.43
C GLY A 33 -3.84 -17.33 -2.37
N ASP A 34 -4.73 -16.98 -1.43
CA ASP A 34 -5.95 -17.76 -1.17
C ASP A 34 -7.00 -17.59 -2.26
N GLY A 35 -7.02 -16.44 -2.95
CA GLY A 35 -8.06 -16.10 -3.90
C GLY A 35 -9.44 -16.04 -3.26
N PRO A 36 -10.52 -16.09 -4.04
CA PRO A 36 -11.89 -15.95 -3.53
C PRO A 36 -12.41 -17.23 -2.86
N ARG A 37 -11.56 -18.13 -2.34
CA ARG A 37 -11.98 -19.44 -1.83
C ARG A 37 -12.99 -19.37 -0.67
N ASN A 38 -12.97 -18.26 0.07
CA ASN A 38 -13.90 -17.99 1.18
C ASN A 38 -15.16 -17.20 0.75
N HIS A 39 -15.37 -17.00 -0.55
CA HIS A 39 -16.56 -16.31 -1.07
C HIS A 39 -17.85 -17.08 -0.74
N ALA A 40 -18.97 -16.39 -0.56
CA ALA A 40 -20.25 -17.00 -0.16
C ALA A 40 -20.70 -18.14 -1.08
N LEU A 41 -20.45 -18.01 -2.39
CA LEU A 41 -20.77 -19.02 -3.40
C LEU A 41 -19.76 -20.18 -3.49
N LEU A 42 -18.61 -20.09 -2.81
CA LEU A 42 -17.50 -21.06 -2.92
C LEU A 42 -17.14 -21.75 -1.60
N LYS A 43 -17.40 -21.10 -0.45
CA LYS A 43 -16.95 -21.54 0.88
C LYS A 43 -17.38 -22.97 1.23
N ASP A 44 -18.57 -23.38 0.79
CA ASP A 44 -19.15 -24.69 1.13
C ASP A 44 -18.47 -25.84 0.35
N LEU A 45 -17.66 -25.51 -0.67
CA LEU A 45 -16.89 -26.48 -1.45
C LEU A 45 -15.55 -26.85 -0.80
N ASN A 46 -15.16 -26.17 0.29
CA ASN A 46 -13.91 -26.40 1.03
C ASN A 46 -12.66 -26.44 0.12
N LEU A 47 -12.56 -25.48 -0.80
CA LEU A 47 -11.48 -25.42 -1.78
C LEU A 47 -10.14 -25.02 -1.13
N GLY A 48 -9.06 -25.60 -1.63
CA GLY A 48 -7.71 -25.11 -1.36
C GLY A 48 -7.45 -23.70 -1.93
N PRO A 49 -6.23 -23.17 -1.77
CA PRO A 49 -5.87 -21.86 -2.33
C PRO A 49 -6.18 -21.75 -3.82
N LEU A 50 -6.76 -20.62 -4.24
CA LEU A 50 -7.15 -20.37 -5.63
C LEU A 50 -6.27 -19.33 -6.34
N GLY A 51 -5.36 -18.69 -5.63
CA GLY A 51 -4.50 -17.63 -6.15
C GLY A 51 -5.20 -16.27 -6.21
N ASN A 52 -4.48 -15.20 -5.88
CA ASN A 52 -4.92 -13.83 -6.08
C ASN A 52 -4.56 -13.37 -7.50
N PRO A 53 -5.49 -12.78 -8.27
CA PRO A 53 -5.20 -12.26 -9.61
C PRO A 53 -4.01 -11.29 -9.63
N GLY A 54 -3.12 -11.49 -10.59
CA GLY A 54 -2.00 -10.59 -10.83
C GLY A 54 -0.72 -11.31 -11.22
N ARG A 55 0.33 -10.52 -11.47
CA ARG A 55 1.65 -10.97 -11.90
C ARG A 55 2.73 -10.39 -10.97
N PRO A 56 2.82 -10.89 -9.72
CA PRO A 56 3.83 -10.42 -8.80
C PRO A 56 5.19 -10.96 -9.22
N VAL A 57 6.23 -10.20 -8.91
CA VAL A 57 7.60 -10.53 -9.28
C VAL A 57 8.25 -11.30 -8.14
N ALA A 58 8.93 -12.39 -8.49
CA ALA A 58 9.61 -13.27 -7.55
C ALA A 58 10.99 -12.75 -7.16
N LEU A 59 11.36 -12.92 -5.88
CA LEU A 59 12.72 -12.79 -5.38
C LEU A 59 13.21 -14.16 -4.89
N VAL A 60 14.22 -14.72 -5.53
CA VAL A 60 14.85 -15.97 -5.10
C VAL A 60 16.11 -15.66 -4.30
N THR A 61 16.23 -16.28 -3.12
CA THR A 61 17.43 -16.23 -2.28
C THR A 61 18.13 -17.59 -2.25
N LYS A 62 19.24 -17.70 -1.52
CA LYS A 62 19.91 -18.99 -1.32
C LYS A 62 18.98 -20.03 -0.69
N THR A 63 18.08 -19.63 0.20
CA THR A 63 17.24 -20.53 0.99
C THR A 63 15.78 -20.53 0.56
N LEU A 64 15.19 -19.36 0.33
CA LEU A 64 13.74 -19.19 0.15
C LEU A 64 13.40 -18.40 -1.12
N LEU A 65 12.18 -18.60 -1.61
CA LEU A 65 11.56 -17.80 -2.67
C LEU A 65 10.53 -16.85 -2.04
N PHE A 66 10.55 -15.57 -2.37
CA PHE A 66 9.61 -14.58 -1.88
C PHE A 66 8.73 -14.05 -3.00
N VAL A 67 7.42 -14.00 -2.77
CA VAL A 67 6.43 -13.47 -3.71
C VAL A 67 5.33 -12.76 -2.93
N GLY A 68 4.94 -11.57 -3.39
CA GLY A 68 3.82 -10.82 -2.81
C GLY A 68 2.51 -11.01 -3.57
N ASP A 69 1.44 -10.41 -3.06
CA ASP A 69 0.21 -10.21 -3.83
C ASP A 69 0.35 -8.97 -4.74
N SER A 70 -0.16 -9.03 -5.97
CA SER A 70 -0.10 -7.88 -6.89
C SER A 70 -1.07 -6.78 -6.51
N SER A 71 -0.59 -5.54 -6.59
CA SER A 71 -1.40 -4.34 -6.45
C SER A 71 -2.41 -4.15 -7.58
N ASP A 72 -3.48 -3.40 -7.29
CA ASP A 72 -4.51 -2.96 -8.23
C ASP A 72 -4.06 -1.89 -9.23
N VAL A 73 -2.82 -1.38 -9.09
CA VAL A 73 -2.19 -0.46 -10.05
C VAL A 73 -1.22 -1.16 -11.03
N VAL A 74 -0.92 -2.45 -10.84
CA VAL A 74 -0.04 -3.20 -11.76
C VAL A 74 -0.84 -3.68 -12.97
N PHE A 75 -0.24 -3.64 -14.15
CA PHE A 75 -0.85 -4.05 -15.41
C PHE A 75 -1.47 -5.46 -15.34
N GLY A 76 -2.74 -5.56 -15.76
CA GLY A 76 -3.49 -6.81 -15.86
C GLY A 76 -4.22 -7.19 -14.59
N ARG A 77 -5.46 -6.66 -14.41
CA ARG A 77 -6.46 -7.05 -13.39
C ARG A 77 -5.85 -7.54 -12.05
N GLY A 78 -4.89 -6.80 -11.49
CA GLY A 78 -4.40 -7.06 -10.14
C GLY A 78 -5.54 -6.90 -9.14
N GLY A 79 -5.64 -7.84 -8.20
CA GLY A 79 -6.71 -7.85 -7.21
C GLY A 79 -6.40 -8.84 -6.10
N ILE A 80 -6.75 -8.47 -4.88
CA ILE A 80 -6.42 -9.25 -3.68
C ILE A 80 -7.73 -9.60 -2.99
N TYR A 81 -7.97 -10.90 -2.80
CA TYR A 81 -9.05 -11.38 -1.97
C TYR A 81 -8.51 -11.54 -0.55
N GLY A 82 -8.93 -10.65 0.35
CA GLY A 82 -8.41 -10.57 1.72
C GLY A 82 -7.24 -9.59 1.86
N PRO A 83 -6.48 -9.65 2.97
CA PRO A 83 -5.31 -8.80 3.17
C PRO A 83 -4.21 -9.15 2.16
N ALA A 84 -3.49 -8.12 1.69
CA ALA A 84 -2.30 -8.32 0.89
C ALA A 84 -1.24 -9.02 1.75
N LYS A 85 -0.46 -9.93 1.17
CA LYS A 85 0.61 -10.62 1.89
C LYS A 85 1.90 -10.67 1.07
N LEU A 86 3.02 -10.74 1.79
CA LEU A 86 4.30 -11.26 1.30
C LEU A 86 4.45 -12.69 1.81
N ARG A 87 4.77 -13.63 0.92
CA ARG A 87 4.94 -15.05 1.25
C ARG A 87 6.36 -15.50 0.98
N ALA A 88 6.89 -16.30 1.90
CA ALA A 88 8.14 -17.03 1.75
C ALA A 88 7.81 -18.50 1.48
N TYR A 89 8.34 -19.01 0.37
CA TYR A 89 8.15 -20.36 -0.12
C TYR A 89 9.44 -21.17 0.02
N ASP A 90 9.31 -22.43 0.40
CA ASP A 90 10.34 -23.42 0.14
C ASP A 90 10.46 -23.59 -1.39
N LYS A 91 11.65 -23.31 -1.91
CA LYS A 91 11.88 -23.28 -3.37
C LYS A 91 11.87 -24.68 -4.00
N ALA A 92 12.10 -25.73 -3.21
CA ALA A 92 12.15 -27.11 -3.71
C ALA A 92 10.75 -27.72 -3.86
N THR A 93 9.81 -27.31 -3.00
CA THR A 93 8.46 -27.90 -2.90
C THR A 93 7.33 -26.95 -3.30
N GLY A 94 7.55 -25.64 -3.21
CA GLY A 94 6.51 -24.63 -3.36
C GLY A 94 5.62 -24.47 -2.12
N GLN A 95 5.96 -25.09 -0.99
CA GLN A 95 5.22 -24.91 0.26
C GLN A 95 5.44 -23.51 0.83
N VAL A 96 4.38 -22.85 1.30
CA VAL A 96 4.50 -21.61 2.06
C VAL A 96 5.07 -21.93 3.45
N ILE A 97 6.23 -21.36 3.77
CA ILE A 97 6.92 -21.54 5.07
C ILE A 97 6.57 -20.39 6.03
N ALA A 98 6.39 -19.18 5.50
CA ALA A 98 5.98 -18.02 6.28
C ALA A 98 5.20 -17.03 5.41
N GLU A 99 4.36 -16.24 6.06
CA GLU A 99 3.66 -15.12 5.43
C GLU A 99 3.55 -13.95 6.40
N THR A 100 3.52 -12.74 5.85
CA THR A 100 3.24 -11.51 6.60
C THR A 100 2.28 -10.66 5.80
N GLU A 101 1.39 -9.96 6.50
CA GLU A 101 0.50 -9.01 5.86
C GLU A 101 1.29 -7.78 5.37
N LEU A 102 0.84 -7.26 4.23
CA LEU A 102 1.23 -5.99 3.68
C LEU A 102 0.03 -5.05 3.74
N PRO A 103 0.26 -3.75 3.93
CA PRO A 103 -0.84 -2.80 4.00
C PRO A 103 -1.51 -2.57 2.63
N VAL A 104 -0.81 -2.87 1.53
CA VAL A 104 -1.34 -2.91 0.16
C VAL A 104 -0.50 -3.86 -0.70
N GLY A 105 -0.98 -4.19 -1.89
CA GLY A 105 -0.26 -5.07 -2.82
C GLY A 105 1.08 -4.52 -3.30
N THR A 106 1.90 -5.44 -3.80
CA THR A 106 3.21 -5.16 -4.39
C THR A 106 3.08 -4.55 -5.79
N THR A 107 3.93 -3.57 -6.08
CA THR A 107 3.94 -2.86 -7.37
C THR A 107 5.11 -3.26 -8.27
N GLY A 108 6.03 -4.09 -7.77
CA GLY A 108 7.22 -4.56 -8.48
C GLY A 108 7.93 -5.69 -7.73
N GLY A 109 9.15 -6.00 -8.18
CA GLY A 109 9.99 -7.04 -7.57
C GLY A 109 10.55 -6.64 -6.22
N PRO A 110 10.45 -7.52 -5.19
CA PRO A 110 11.26 -7.39 -4.00
C PRO A 110 12.76 -7.45 -4.33
N ILE A 111 13.58 -6.76 -3.54
CA ILE A 111 15.04 -6.85 -3.57
C ILE A 111 15.57 -7.31 -2.22
N THR A 112 16.82 -7.77 -2.17
CA THR A 112 17.51 -8.04 -0.91
C THR A 112 18.93 -7.48 -0.91
N TYR A 113 19.40 -7.02 0.24
CA TYR A 113 20.77 -6.54 0.47
C TYR A 113 21.18 -6.74 1.93
N VAL A 114 22.46 -6.54 2.22
CA VAL A 114 23.00 -6.53 3.59
C VAL A 114 23.42 -5.12 3.97
N ALA A 115 23.01 -4.66 5.14
CA ALA A 115 23.43 -3.40 5.74
C ALA A 115 23.67 -3.61 7.24
N GLY A 116 24.80 -3.10 7.76
CA GLY A 116 25.16 -3.28 9.17
C GLY A 116 25.21 -4.75 9.61
N GLY A 117 25.64 -5.65 8.72
CA GLY A 117 25.71 -7.10 8.99
C GLY A 117 24.36 -7.83 9.00
N ARG A 118 23.25 -7.14 8.69
CA ARG A 118 21.90 -7.71 8.68
C ARG A 118 21.33 -7.73 7.27
N GLN A 119 20.70 -8.84 6.87
CA GLN A 119 20.02 -8.97 5.59
C GLN A 119 18.62 -8.34 5.66
N TYR A 120 18.29 -7.56 4.64
CA TYR A 120 17.00 -6.93 4.46
C TYR A 120 16.34 -7.42 3.17
N ILE A 121 15.03 -7.52 3.19
CA ILE A 121 14.17 -7.67 2.00
C ILE A 121 13.34 -6.39 1.90
N VAL A 122 13.41 -5.71 0.77
CA VAL A 122 12.67 -4.47 0.53
C VAL A 122 11.66 -4.69 -0.59
N VAL A 123 10.40 -4.36 -0.30
CA VAL A 123 9.25 -4.64 -1.16
C VAL A 123 8.61 -3.32 -1.59
N PRO A 124 8.50 -3.04 -2.91
CA PRO A 124 7.72 -1.91 -3.40
C PRO A 124 6.24 -2.23 -3.22
N ILE A 125 5.53 -1.33 -2.55
CA ILE A 125 4.08 -1.43 -2.33
C ILE A 125 3.38 -0.19 -2.87
N GLY A 126 2.12 -0.36 -3.26
CA GLY A 126 1.26 0.77 -3.55
C GLY A 126 -0.11 0.36 -4.03
N GLY A 127 -1.04 1.30 -4.18
CA GLY A 127 -2.37 1.03 -4.73
C GLY A 127 -3.21 2.29 -4.89
N LYS A 128 -4.34 2.19 -5.62
CA LYS A 128 -5.18 3.36 -5.97
C LYS A 128 -5.69 4.15 -4.76
N GLY A 129 -5.82 3.50 -3.61
CA GLY A 129 -6.24 4.11 -2.34
C GLY A 129 -5.18 4.08 -1.25
N TYR A 130 -3.90 3.86 -1.56
CA TYR A 130 -2.84 3.75 -0.55
C TYR A 130 -1.60 4.60 -0.87
N GLY A 131 -1.46 5.09 -2.12
CA GLY A 131 -0.22 5.74 -2.55
C GLY A 131 0.91 4.74 -2.76
N ALA A 132 2.13 5.21 -3.03
CA ALA A 132 3.31 4.36 -3.29
C ALA A 132 4.34 4.46 -2.16
N GLY A 133 5.05 3.37 -1.89
CA GLY A 133 6.10 3.31 -0.88
C GLY A 133 6.89 2.00 -0.88
N TRP A 134 7.74 1.84 0.13
CA TRP A 134 8.55 0.64 0.33
C TRP A 134 8.39 0.12 1.75
N VAL A 135 8.38 -1.20 1.91
CA VAL A 135 8.44 -1.85 3.23
C VAL A 135 9.70 -2.69 3.29
N ALA A 136 10.44 -2.57 4.38
CA ALA A 136 11.65 -3.34 4.63
C ALA A 136 11.41 -4.38 5.74
N PHE A 137 11.82 -5.61 5.48
CA PHE A 137 11.76 -6.74 6.40
C PHE A 137 13.17 -7.23 6.71
N ALA A 138 13.41 -7.64 7.95
CA ALA A 138 14.63 -8.34 8.34
C ALA A 138 14.36 -9.23 9.55
N VAL A 139 14.97 -10.42 9.58
CA VAL A 139 14.94 -11.30 10.76
C VAL A 139 15.62 -10.59 11.93
N ALA A 140 15.05 -10.68 13.14
CA ALA A 140 15.64 -10.05 14.32
C ALA A 140 17.02 -10.66 14.64
N PRO A 141 18.00 -9.89 15.10
CA PRO A 141 19.28 -10.45 15.52
C PRO A 141 19.06 -11.47 16.65
N GLY A 142 19.62 -12.68 16.52
CA GLY A 142 19.53 -13.73 17.53
C GLY A 142 18.21 -14.51 17.60
N SER A 143 17.27 -14.28 16.67
CA SER A 143 16.04 -15.08 16.61
C SER A 143 16.24 -16.32 15.72
N GLU A 144 16.26 -17.51 16.33
CA GLU A 144 16.09 -18.78 15.60
C GLU A 144 14.61 -19.03 15.20
N SER A 145 13.69 -18.26 15.78
CA SER A 145 12.26 -18.30 15.49
C SER A 145 11.74 -16.94 15.01
N ILE A 146 11.00 -16.94 13.90
CA ILE A 146 10.31 -15.74 13.40
C ILE A 146 9.10 -15.47 14.31
N SER A 147 9.23 -14.54 15.25
CA SER A 147 8.06 -13.92 15.86
C SER A 147 7.51 -12.89 14.89
N LEU A 148 6.42 -13.25 14.19
CA LEU A 148 5.60 -12.30 13.45
C LEU A 148 4.98 -11.34 14.46
N THR A 149 5.66 -10.22 14.69
CA THR A 149 4.99 -9.07 15.30
C THR A 149 4.09 -8.53 14.20
N SER A 150 2.81 -8.91 14.24
CA SER A 150 1.80 -8.30 13.39
C SER A 150 1.98 -6.78 13.50
N LEU A 151 2.33 -6.13 12.39
CA LEU A 151 2.03 -4.72 12.26
C LEU A 151 0.51 -4.68 12.23
N THR A 152 -0.10 -4.47 13.39
CA THR A 152 -1.54 -4.22 13.46
C THR A 152 -1.80 -3.11 12.45
N PRO A 153 -2.59 -3.35 11.38
CA PRO A 153 -3.01 -2.25 10.54
C PRO A 153 -3.65 -1.23 11.48
N ALA A 154 -3.27 0.05 11.34
CA ALA A 154 -3.89 1.11 12.12
C ALA A 154 -5.41 0.89 12.07
N PRO A 155 -6.09 0.88 13.22
CA PRO A 155 -7.51 0.58 13.27
C PRO A 155 -8.21 1.47 12.25
N ARG A 156 -8.98 0.86 11.32
CA ARG A 156 -9.92 1.64 10.51
C ARG A 156 -10.90 2.24 11.50
N VAL A 157 -10.79 3.54 11.74
CA VAL A 157 -11.74 4.26 12.60
C VAL A 157 -13.08 4.27 11.86
N GLY A 158 -13.88 3.25 12.13
CA GLY A 158 -15.31 3.28 11.88
C GLY A 158 -15.93 4.21 12.91
N ASN A 159 -16.32 5.40 12.45
CA ASN A 159 -17.47 6.21 12.89
C ASN A 159 -17.19 7.68 12.57
N GLY A 160 -17.71 8.16 11.44
CA GLY A 160 -18.24 9.51 11.17
C GLY A 160 -17.44 10.79 11.50
N VAL A 161 -16.32 10.71 12.22
CA VAL A 161 -15.54 11.84 12.70
C VAL A 161 -14.09 11.49 12.48
N THR A 162 -13.42 12.22 11.60
CA THR A 162 -11.98 12.03 11.42
C THR A 162 -11.28 12.37 12.74
N PRO A 163 -10.44 11.48 13.31
CA PRO A 163 -9.75 11.73 14.57
C PRO A 163 -8.96 13.04 14.53
N ALA A 164 -8.57 13.57 15.68
CA ALA A 164 -7.64 14.69 15.76
C ALA A 164 -6.27 14.25 15.16
N ILE A 165 -5.86 14.84 14.03
CA ILE A 165 -4.83 14.26 13.14
C ILE A 165 -3.43 14.87 13.31
N TYR A 166 -3.35 16.14 13.67
CA TYR A 166 -2.13 16.93 13.55
C TYR A 166 -2.07 18.07 14.57
N THR A 167 -0.87 18.58 14.87
CA THR A 167 -0.74 19.75 15.77
C THR A 167 -0.95 21.07 15.03
N ASP A 168 -1.50 22.07 15.72
CA ASP A 168 -1.62 23.42 15.15
C ASP A 168 -0.27 24.02 14.74
N ALA A 169 0.79 23.71 15.49
CA ALA A 169 2.15 24.11 15.17
C ALA A 169 2.61 23.50 13.83
N GLN A 170 2.30 22.22 13.59
CA GLN A 170 2.58 21.56 12.32
C GLN A 170 1.85 22.22 11.15
N ALA A 171 0.56 22.52 11.31
CA ALA A 171 -0.22 23.18 10.27
C ALA A 171 0.29 24.59 9.95
N ARG A 172 0.79 25.35 10.93
CA ARG A 172 1.40 26.67 10.69
C ARG A 172 2.70 26.57 9.88
N ARG A 173 3.52 25.53 10.09
CA ARG A 173 4.70 25.29 9.25
C ARG A 173 4.29 24.93 7.82
N GLY A 174 3.28 24.08 7.68
CA GLY A 174 2.69 23.73 6.39
C GLY A 174 2.14 24.94 5.64
N GLU A 175 1.49 25.87 6.35
CA GLU A 175 0.99 27.13 5.78
C GLU A 175 2.12 27.96 5.19
N ALA A 176 3.23 28.15 5.92
CA ALA A 176 4.38 28.90 5.42
C ALA A 176 4.98 28.29 4.14
N ILE A 177 5.07 26.96 4.07
CA ILE A 177 5.51 26.23 2.88
C ILE A 177 4.51 26.44 1.73
N PHE A 178 3.21 26.30 2.02
CA PHE A 178 2.15 26.45 1.03
C PHE A 178 2.15 27.84 0.39
N GLN A 179 2.29 28.90 1.19
CA GLN A 179 2.33 30.27 0.67
C GLN A 179 3.54 30.51 -0.23
N LYS A 180 4.69 29.90 0.10
CA LYS A 180 5.91 30.06 -0.68
C LYS A 180 5.89 29.29 -2.00
N SER A 181 5.33 28.09 -2.03
CA SER A 181 5.57 27.13 -3.11
C SER A 181 4.32 26.59 -3.80
N CYS A 182 3.13 26.74 -3.21
CA CYS A 182 1.90 26.12 -3.71
C CYS A 182 0.82 27.16 -4.08
N ALA A 183 0.78 28.28 -3.36
CA ALA A 183 -0.28 29.28 -3.46
C ALA A 183 -0.42 29.84 -4.88
N THR A 184 0.68 30.09 -5.59
CA THR A 184 0.68 30.61 -6.97
C THR A 184 -0.24 29.83 -7.91
N CYS A 185 -0.29 28.50 -7.77
CA CYS A 185 -1.14 27.66 -8.61
C CYS A 185 -2.46 27.27 -7.93
N HIS A 186 -2.49 27.11 -6.60
CA HIS A 186 -3.62 26.51 -5.89
C HIS A 186 -4.48 27.50 -5.08
N SER A 187 -4.15 28.80 -5.09
CA SER A 187 -5.04 29.83 -4.56
C SER A 187 -6.23 30.11 -5.48
N GLN A 188 -7.20 30.90 -5.01
CA GLN A 188 -8.35 31.30 -5.84
C GLN A 188 -7.88 31.92 -7.16
N GLY A 189 -8.34 31.36 -8.29
CA GLY A 189 -7.99 31.83 -9.63
C GLY A 189 -6.65 31.31 -10.20
N GLY A 190 -5.93 30.45 -9.47
CA GLY A 190 -4.74 29.77 -9.99
C GLY A 190 -5.08 28.64 -10.97
N TRP A 191 -4.06 28.16 -11.70
CA TRP A 191 -4.21 27.08 -12.70
C TRP A 191 -4.35 25.67 -12.09
N GLY A 192 -3.92 25.48 -10.85
CA GLY A 192 -4.05 24.23 -10.12
C GLY A 192 -5.49 23.98 -9.64
N PRO A 193 -5.88 22.72 -9.43
CA PRO A 193 -7.20 22.41 -8.87
C PRO A 193 -7.36 23.02 -7.47
N PRO A 194 -8.59 23.42 -7.10
CA PRO A 194 -8.87 23.98 -5.78
C PRO A 194 -8.64 22.94 -4.69
N LEU A 195 -7.93 23.35 -3.64
CA LEU A 195 -7.58 22.49 -2.50
C LEU A 195 -8.57 22.58 -1.35
N ARG A 196 -9.73 23.21 -1.57
CA ARG A 196 -10.84 23.29 -0.61
C ARG A 196 -12.18 23.38 -1.32
N GLY A 197 -13.27 23.14 -0.56
CA GLY A 197 -14.63 23.26 -1.07
C GLY A 197 -15.09 22.06 -1.90
N ASN A 198 -16.20 22.21 -2.63
CA ASN A 198 -16.90 21.08 -3.27
C ASN A 198 -16.03 20.28 -4.25
N ALA A 199 -15.20 20.95 -5.05
CA ALA A 199 -14.34 20.29 -6.03
C ALA A 199 -13.26 19.42 -5.37
N PHE A 200 -12.67 19.90 -4.26
CA PHE A 200 -11.77 19.09 -3.43
C PHE A 200 -12.49 17.86 -2.88
N TRP A 201 -13.62 18.06 -2.21
CA TRP A 201 -14.35 16.95 -1.58
C TRP A 201 -14.87 15.91 -2.57
N SER A 202 -15.28 16.31 -3.77
CA SER A 202 -15.65 15.38 -4.86
C SER A 202 -14.51 14.41 -5.23
N SER A 203 -13.26 14.87 -5.11
CA SER A 203 -12.09 14.06 -5.45
C SER A 203 -11.56 13.23 -4.29
N TRP A 204 -11.75 13.69 -3.06
CA TRP A 204 -11.00 13.21 -1.89
C TRP A 204 -11.84 12.58 -0.79
N ASP A 205 -13.16 12.81 -0.76
CA ASP A 205 -14.03 12.24 0.27
C ASP A 205 -13.98 10.70 0.25
N GLY A 206 -13.83 10.09 1.42
CA GLY A 206 -13.67 8.64 1.61
C GLY A 206 -12.31 8.07 1.20
N LYS A 207 -11.33 8.90 0.81
CA LYS A 207 -9.96 8.44 0.53
C LYS A 207 -9.06 8.64 1.75
N PRO A 208 -8.02 7.82 1.95
CA PRO A 208 -7.07 8.10 3.01
C PRO A 208 -6.24 9.34 2.68
N VAL A 209 -5.87 10.11 3.70
CA VAL A 209 -5.00 11.29 3.59
C VAL A 209 -3.68 10.95 2.91
N ARG A 210 -3.19 9.71 3.08
CA ARG A 210 -2.03 9.19 2.36
C ARG A 210 -2.11 9.37 0.84
N SER A 211 -3.31 9.29 0.27
CA SER A 211 -3.52 9.45 -1.17
C SER A 211 -3.22 10.88 -1.60
N LEU A 212 -3.68 11.88 -0.81
CA LEU A 212 -3.38 13.30 -1.06
C LEU A 212 -1.89 13.57 -0.97
N TYR A 213 -1.22 13.07 0.08
CA TYR A 213 0.23 13.12 0.19
C TYR A 213 0.92 12.52 -1.05
N SER A 214 0.46 11.35 -1.50
CA SER A 214 1.08 10.64 -2.62
C SER A 214 0.95 11.39 -3.93
N THR A 215 -0.19 12.04 -4.16
CA THR A 215 -0.38 12.90 -5.32
C THR A 215 0.56 14.10 -5.29
N ILE A 216 0.72 14.76 -4.13
CA ILE A 216 1.59 15.92 -4.02
C ILE A 216 3.06 15.52 -4.22
N ILE A 217 3.56 14.52 -3.50
CA ILE A 217 4.98 14.15 -3.60
C ILE A 217 5.36 13.60 -4.98
N SER A 218 4.42 13.01 -5.72
CA SER A 218 4.71 12.42 -7.02
C SER A 218 4.47 13.35 -8.20
N LEU A 219 3.57 14.33 -8.08
CA LEU A 219 3.16 15.18 -9.21
C LEU A 219 3.48 16.66 -9.01
N MET A 220 3.90 17.07 -7.81
CA MET A 220 4.20 18.47 -7.51
C MET A 220 5.67 18.66 -7.14
N PRO A 221 6.25 19.80 -7.53
CA PRO A 221 5.68 20.79 -8.45
C PRO A 221 5.61 20.25 -9.91
N PRO A 222 4.74 20.77 -10.78
CA PRO A 222 4.50 20.19 -12.11
C PRO A 222 5.70 20.30 -13.07
N ASP A 223 6.55 21.30 -12.86
CA ASP A 223 7.79 21.54 -13.60
C ASP A 223 8.96 20.68 -13.08
N GLU A 224 8.89 20.22 -11.83
CA GLU A 224 9.91 19.35 -11.23
C GLU A 224 9.29 18.26 -10.31
N PRO A 225 8.51 17.30 -10.86
CA PRO A 225 7.82 16.31 -10.04
C PRO A 225 8.79 15.44 -9.24
N GLY A 226 8.50 15.25 -7.95
CA GLY A 226 9.33 14.43 -7.06
C GLY A 226 10.48 15.16 -6.37
N SER A 227 10.61 16.48 -6.54
CA SER A 227 11.67 17.28 -5.88
C SER A 227 11.40 17.59 -4.40
N LEU A 228 10.16 17.41 -3.94
CA LEU A 228 9.77 17.72 -2.56
C LEU A 228 10.19 16.62 -1.57
N THR A 229 10.66 17.03 -0.39
CA THR A 229 10.96 16.09 0.71
C THR A 229 9.69 15.59 1.40
N GLU A 230 9.73 14.39 1.98
CA GLU A 230 8.61 13.82 2.75
C GLU A 230 8.09 14.79 3.82
N ARG A 231 8.99 15.39 4.62
CA ARG A 231 8.61 16.32 5.69
C ARG A 231 7.89 17.55 5.15
N THR A 232 8.38 18.11 4.03
CA THR A 232 7.74 19.25 3.36
C THR A 232 6.31 18.90 2.94
N VAL A 233 6.11 17.72 2.34
CA VAL A 233 4.79 17.30 1.86
C VAL A 233 3.86 16.96 3.03
N VAL A 234 4.35 16.28 4.07
CA VAL A 234 3.56 15.98 5.28
C VAL A 234 3.03 17.26 5.93
N ASP A 235 3.90 18.25 6.19
CA ASP A 235 3.50 19.52 6.80
C ASP A 235 2.48 20.27 5.90
N THR A 236 2.70 20.26 4.58
CA THR A 236 1.77 20.90 3.61
C THR A 236 0.42 20.20 3.56
N VAL A 237 0.38 18.87 3.55
CA VAL A 237 -0.85 18.07 3.59
C VAL A 237 -1.66 18.41 4.83
N VAL A 238 -1.00 18.46 5.99
CA VAL A 238 -1.63 18.83 7.25
C VAL A 238 -2.25 20.23 7.19
N TYR A 239 -1.58 21.20 6.57
CA TYR A 239 -2.18 22.51 6.35
C TYR A 239 -3.42 22.46 5.44
N ILE A 240 -3.43 21.62 4.40
CA ILE A 240 -4.62 21.39 3.57
C ILE A 240 -5.76 20.79 4.41
N LEU A 241 -5.47 19.89 5.35
CA LEU A 241 -6.48 19.37 6.28
C LEU A 241 -7.07 20.48 7.14
N LYS A 242 -6.22 21.38 7.68
CA LYS A 242 -6.66 22.55 8.44
C LYS A 242 -7.51 23.51 7.61
N MET A 243 -7.11 23.79 6.38
CA MET A 243 -7.88 24.62 5.44
C MET A 243 -9.28 24.06 5.17
N ASN A 244 -9.43 22.73 5.27
CA ASN A 244 -10.68 22.01 5.10
C ASN A 244 -11.39 21.68 6.43
N ARG A 245 -10.99 22.32 7.54
CA ARG A 245 -11.61 22.23 8.87
C ARG A 245 -11.57 20.83 9.50
N LEU A 246 -10.61 19.98 9.13
CA LEU A 246 -10.38 18.74 9.88
C LEU A 246 -9.75 19.06 11.24
N PRO A 247 -10.11 18.33 12.31
CA PRO A 247 -9.70 18.67 13.68
C PRO A 247 -8.19 18.49 13.92
N ALA A 248 -7.60 19.47 14.59
CA ALA A 248 -6.25 19.37 15.15
C ALA A 248 -6.25 18.56 16.44
N GLY A 249 -5.13 17.91 16.75
CA GLY A 249 -4.87 17.15 17.98
C GLY A 249 -3.46 17.38 18.52
N ASP A 250 -3.07 16.55 19.47
CA ASP A 250 -1.82 16.76 20.24
C ASP A 250 -0.62 16.01 19.67
N LYS A 251 -0.82 15.18 18.64
CA LYS A 251 0.22 14.37 18.01
C LYS A 251 0.56 14.91 16.63
N GLU A 252 1.86 14.95 16.37
CA GLU A 252 2.40 15.36 15.08
C GLU A 252 2.45 14.17 14.12
N VAL A 253 2.08 14.38 12.86
CA VAL A 253 2.28 13.42 11.78
C VAL A 253 3.76 13.49 11.39
N LYS A 254 4.52 12.41 11.61
CA LYS A 254 5.98 12.42 11.40
C LYS A 254 6.36 11.88 10.04
N THR A 255 5.65 10.87 9.57
CA THR A 255 5.94 10.14 8.34
C THR A 255 4.70 10.02 7.48
N ALA A 256 4.89 9.73 6.19
CA ALA A 256 3.80 9.38 5.30
C ALA A 256 3.02 8.15 5.81
N GLY A 257 3.67 7.25 6.54
CA GLY A 257 3.04 6.06 7.12
C GLY A 257 1.92 6.40 8.12
N ASP A 258 2.08 7.48 8.87
CA ASP A 258 1.10 7.95 9.86
C ASP A 258 -0.21 8.41 9.19
N LEU A 259 -0.17 8.74 7.88
CA LEU A 259 -1.32 9.19 7.10
C LEU A 259 -2.21 8.05 6.56
N ASN A 260 -1.76 6.79 6.66
CA ASN A 260 -2.44 5.64 6.07
C ASN A 260 -3.80 5.34 6.70
N GLY A 261 -3.92 5.53 8.02
CA GLY A 261 -5.12 5.20 8.79
C GLY A 261 -6.15 6.32 8.85
N ILE A 262 -5.87 7.48 8.25
CA ILE A 262 -6.70 8.68 8.37
C ILE A 262 -7.53 8.82 7.10
N GLU A 263 -8.85 8.74 7.22
CA GLU A 263 -9.77 8.94 6.11
C GLU A 263 -10.22 10.41 6.00
N LEU A 264 -10.14 10.97 4.80
CA LEU A 264 -10.71 12.27 4.49
C LEU A 264 -12.23 12.14 4.48
N ARG A 265 -12.88 12.80 5.44
CA ARG A 265 -14.33 12.93 5.51
C ARG A 265 -14.70 14.39 5.55
N ARG A 266 -15.62 14.79 4.66
CA ARG A 266 -16.13 16.16 4.65
C ARG A 266 -16.79 16.49 5.99
N PRO A 267 -16.33 17.53 6.72
CA PRO A 267 -17.02 17.99 7.92
C PRO A 267 -18.45 18.42 7.57
N GLU A 268 -19.40 18.11 8.44
CA GLU A 268 -20.78 18.60 8.30
C GLU A 268 -20.81 20.14 8.33
N PRO A 269 -21.75 20.78 7.61
CA PRO A 269 -21.82 22.23 7.43
C PRO A 269 -21.88 23.05 8.73
#